data_AF-A0A7J2US72-F1
#
_entry.id   AF-A0A7J2US72-F1
#
_cell.length_a   1.000
_cell.length_b   1.000
_cell.length_c   1.000
_cell.angle_alpha   90.00
_cell.angle_beta   90.00
_cell.angle_gamma   90.00
#
_symmetry.space_group_name_H-M   'P 1'
#
loop_
_entity.id
_entity.type
_entity.pdbx_description
1 polymer ?
#
loop_
_entity_poly.entity_id
_entity_poly.type
_entity_poly.pdbx_seq_one_letter_code
_entity_poly.pdbx_strand_id
1 'polypeptide(L)' 'ASAFAAQFSAALTVCLFVRMGIPVSTSQALVGGVAGVGMARRASTVNRRNLLRICAAWVATPLIACAVSFLLCRLASVL' A
#
# COMPACT_ATOMS: atom_id res chain seq x y z
N ALA A 1 -2.62 -2.98 -22.67
CA ALA A 1 -3.70 -2.08 -22.16
C ALA A 1 -3.84 -2.12 -20.64
N SER A 2 -4.08 -3.29 -20.00
CA SER A 2 -4.37 -3.36 -18.56
C SER A 2 -3.25 -2.89 -17.62
N ALA A 3 -2.00 -3.27 -17.90
CA ALA A 3 -0.86 -2.80 -17.11
C ALA A 3 -0.68 -1.27 -17.22
N PHE A 4 -0.83 -0.73 -18.45
CA PHE A 4 -0.78 0.72 -18.67
C PHE A 4 -1.89 1.45 -17.90
N ALA A 5 -3.12 0.97 -17.94
CA ALA A 5 -4.23 1.56 -17.20
C ALA A 5 -4.00 1.55 -15.67
N ALA A 6 -3.46 0.45 -15.13
CA ALA A 6 -3.11 0.35 -13.71
C ALA A 6 -2.01 1.35 -13.34
N GLN A 7 -0.94 1.44 -14.14
CA GLN A 7 0.18 2.36 -13.90
C GLN A 7 -0.26 3.82 -14.03
N PHE A 8 -1.08 4.15 -15.03
CA PHE A 8 -1.58 5.49 -15.27
C PHE A 8 -2.49 5.96 -14.13
N SER A 9 -3.41 5.09 -13.68
CA SER A 9 -4.24 5.39 -12.51
C SER A 9 -3.40 5.61 -11.25
N ALA A 10 -2.41 4.74 -11.00
CA ALA A 10 -1.53 4.88 -9.84
C ALA A 10 -0.70 6.17 -9.89
N ALA A 11 -0.11 6.48 -11.05
CA ALA A 11 0.66 7.71 -11.25
C ALA A 11 -0.20 8.96 -11.11
N LEU A 12 -1.43 8.95 -11.64
CA LEU A 12 -2.37 10.06 -11.49
C LEU A 12 -2.72 10.30 -10.01
N THR A 13 -3.05 9.24 -9.26
CA THR A 13 -3.33 9.34 -7.83
C THR A 13 -2.13 9.91 -7.08
N VAL A 14 -0.93 9.37 -7.28
CA VAL A 14 0.28 9.85 -6.61
C VAL A 14 0.56 11.31 -6.97
N CYS A 15 0.47 11.68 -8.25
CA CYS A 15 0.69 13.05 -8.72
C CYS A 15 -0.28 14.06 -8.05
N LEU A 16 -1.55 13.69 -7.91
CA LEU A 16 -2.54 14.52 -7.23
C LEU A 16 -2.18 14.74 -5.76
N PHE A 17 -1.84 13.69 -5.02
CA PHE A 17 -1.47 13.81 -3.61
C PHE A 17 -0.16 14.56 -3.39
N VAL A 18 0.83 14.34 -4.25
CA VAL A 18 2.09 15.10 -4.25
C VAL A 18 1.82 16.59 -4.45
N ARG A 19 0.91 16.95 -5.36
CA ARG A 19 0.52 18.35 -5.59
C ARG A 19 -0.24 18.96 -4.40
N MET A 20 -0.89 18.13 -3.58
CA MET A 20 -1.50 18.53 -2.31
C MET A 20 -0.52 18.56 -1.13
N GLY A 21 0.74 18.17 -1.34
CA GLY A 21 1.76 18.09 -0.28
C GLY A 21 1.57 16.92 0.69
N ILE A 22 0.72 15.95 0.37
CA ILE A 22 0.43 14.80 1.22
C ILE A 22 1.32 13.62 0.77
N PRO A 23 2.21 13.10 1.65
CA PRO A 23 3.01 11.94 1.32
C PRO A 23 2.12 10.70 1.25
N VAL A 24 2.14 10.01 0.11
CA VAL A 24 1.37 8.78 -0.12
C VAL A 24 2.25 7.64 -0.59
N SER A 25 1.84 6.41 -0.32
CA SER A 25 2.55 5.20 -0.75
C SER A 25 2.30 4.91 -2.23
N THR A 26 3.36 4.92 -3.03
CA THR A 26 3.32 4.52 -4.45
C THR A 26 2.97 3.05 -4.62
N SER A 27 3.44 2.18 -3.71
CA SER A 27 3.10 0.75 -3.71
C SER A 27 1.60 0.51 -3.50
N GLN A 28 0.97 1.25 -2.59
CA GLN A 28 -0.48 1.13 -2.36
C GLN A 28 -1.28 1.62 -3.56
N ALA A 29 -0.88 2.74 -4.17
CA ALA A 29 -1.51 3.26 -5.37
C ALA A 29 -1.45 2.25 -6.53
N LEU A 30 -0.31 1.58 -6.72
CA LEU A 30 -0.16 0.55 -7.76
C LEU A 30 -1.02 -0.69 -7.48
N VAL A 31 -1.01 -1.21 -6.24
CA VAL A 31 -1.86 -2.35 -5.85
C VAL A 31 -3.34 -2.03 -6.08
N GLY A 32 -3.78 -0.82 -5.75
CA GLY A 32 -5.14 -0.33 -6.03
C GLY A 32 -5.45 -0.28 -7.52
N GLY A 33 -4.53 0.24 -8.35
CA GLY A 33 -4.67 0.28 -9.81
C GLY A 33 -4.79 -1.12 -10.43
N VAL A 34 -3.96 -2.07 -10.01
CA VAL A 34 -4.00 -3.46 -10.49
C VAL A 34 -5.29 -4.15 -10.06
N ALA A 35 -5.71 -3.98 -8.80
CA ALA A 35 -6.97 -4.52 -8.28
C ALA A 35 -8.18 -3.95 -9.04
N GLY A 36 -8.21 -2.64 -9.28
CA GLY A 36 -9.27 -1.96 -10.02
C GLY A 36 -9.40 -2.45 -11.47
N VAL A 37 -8.28 -2.58 -12.18
CA VAL A 37 -8.26 -3.15 -13.55
C VAL A 37 -8.72 -4.61 -13.56
N GLY A 38 -8.35 -5.39 -12.55
CA GLY A 38 -8.82 -6.77 -12.39
C GLY A 38 -10.33 -6.84 -12.17
N MET A 39 -10.88 -5.98 -11.31
CA MET A 39 -12.32 -5.89 -11.04
C MET A 39 -13.11 -5.44 -12.28
N ALA A 40 -12.59 -4.48 -13.05
CA ALA A 40 -13.23 -3.96 -14.25
C ALA A 40 -13.36 -5.00 -15.36
N ARG A 41 -12.46 -6.00 -15.40
CA ARG A 41 -12.57 -7.13 -16.34
C ARG A 41 -13.53 -8.20 -15.84
N ARG A 42 -13.23 -8.77 -14.67
CA ARG A 42 -14.07 -9.76 -14.01
C ARG A 42 -13.65 -9.88 -12.56
N ALA A 43 -14.54 -9.62 -11.62
CA ALA A 43 -14.21 -9.67 -10.19
C ALA A 43 -13.65 -11.02 -9.71
N SER A 44 -13.85 -12.12 -10.45
CA SER A 44 -13.30 -13.44 -10.18
C SER A 44 -11.81 -13.59 -10.52
N THR A 45 -11.23 -12.72 -11.36
CA THR A 45 -9.80 -12.76 -11.69
C THR A 45 -8.91 -12.16 -10.60
N VAL A 46 -9.52 -11.42 -9.66
CA VAL A 46 -8.79 -10.84 -8.53
C VAL A 46 -8.67 -11.87 -7.41
N ASN A 47 -7.43 -12.17 -7.02
CA ASN A 47 -7.16 -12.99 -5.85
C ASN A 47 -7.45 -12.19 -4.55
N ARG A 48 -8.69 -12.25 -4.10
CA ARG A 48 -9.16 -11.56 -2.89
C ARG A 48 -8.38 -11.95 -1.65
N ARG A 49 -7.97 -13.22 -1.53
CA ARG A 49 -7.17 -13.71 -0.40
C ARG A 49 -5.80 -13.03 -0.36
N ASN A 50 -5.16 -12.86 -1.52
CA ASN A 50 -3.88 -12.16 -1.60
C ASN A 50 -4.03 -10.67 -1.30
N LEU A 51 -5.08 -10.03 -1.83
CA LEU A 51 -5.36 -8.62 -1.57
C LEU A 51 -5.60 -8.36 -0.07
N LEU A 52 -6.39 -9.21 0.60
CA LEU A 52 -6.61 -9.13 2.05
C LEU A 52 -5.33 -9.33 2.86
N ARG A 53 -4.43 -10.23 2.44
CA ARG A 53 -3.11 -10.39 3.07
C ARG A 53 -2.27 -9.12 2.95
N ILE A 54 -2.28 -8.47 1.78
CA ILE A 54 -1.58 -7.20 1.58
C ILE A 54 -2.16 -6.12 2.50
N CYS A 55 -3.49 -5.99 2.56
CA CYS A 55 -4.14 -5.03 3.46
C CYS A 55 -3.83 -5.32 4.94
N ALA A 56 -3.84 -6.59 5.35
CA ALA A 56 -3.45 -6.98 6.70
C ALA A 56 -1.98 -6.62 7.00
N ALA A 57 -1.08 -6.81 6.03
CA ALA A 57 0.32 -6.42 6.16
C ALA A 57 0.51 -4.90 6.30
N TRP A 58 -0.31 -4.08 5.63
CA TRP A 58 -0.27 -2.62 5.78
C TRP A 58 -0.58 -2.15 7.20
N VAL A 59 -1.42 -2.89 7.93
CA VAL A 59 -1.75 -2.60 9.34
C VAL A 59 -0.72 -3.23 10.28
N ALA A 60 -0.30 -4.47 10.00
CA ALA A 60 0.66 -5.18 10.85
C ALA A 60 2.04 -4.50 10.86
N THR A 61 2.50 -3.99 9.72
CA THR A 61 3.85 -3.39 9.59
C THR A 61 4.08 -2.21 10.55
N PRO A 62 3.23 -1.16 10.61
CA PRO A 62 3.43 -0.05 11.55
C PRO A 62 3.27 -0.48 13.01
N LEU A 63 2.42 -1.47 13.32
CA LEU A 63 2.28 -2.00 14.68
C LEU A 63 3.55 -2.71 15.16
N ILE A 64 4.10 -3.57 14.31
CA ILE A 64 5.36 -4.27 14.59
C ILE A 64 6.51 -3.25 14.67
N ALA A 65 6.57 -2.29 13.73
CA ALA A 65 7.59 -1.24 13.75
C ALA A 65 7.51 -0.40 15.02
N CYS A 66 6.31 -0.06 15.50
CA CYS A 66 6.10 0.64 16.76
C CYS A 66 6.61 -0.17 17.96
N ALA A 67 6.23 -1.45 18.06
CA ALA A 67 6.67 -2.33 19.15
C ALA A 67 8.20 -2.49 19.18
N VAL A 68 8.81 -2.71 18.02
CA VAL A 68 10.27 -2.84 17.89
C VAL A 68 10.97 -1.54 18.23
N SER A 69 10.48 -0.40 17.70
CA SER A 69 11.07 0.92 17.98
C SER A 69 11.01 1.27 19.47
N PHE A 70 9.88 0.99 20.13
CA PHE A 70 9.73 1.20 21.57
C PHE A 70 10.73 0.36 22.36
N LEU A 71 10.86 -0.94 22.04
CA LEU A 71 11.78 -1.83 22.72
C LEU A 71 13.25 -1.39 22.56
N LEU A 72 13.64 -1.00 21.34
CA LEU A 72 14.99 -0.53 21.05
C LEU A 72 15.31 0.78 21.77
N CYS A 73 14.40 1.77 21.74
CA CYS A 73 14.58 3.03 22.47
C CYS A 73 14.69 2.80 23.99
N ARG A 74 13.90 1.89 24.55
CA ARG A 74 13.99 1.53 25.97
C ARG A 74 15.33 0.91 26.34
N LEU A 75 15.81 -0.05 25.55
CA LEU A 75 17.12 -0.67 25.76
C LEU A 75 18.26 0.37 25.67
N ALA A 76 18.23 1.21 24.65
CA ALA A 76 19.23 2.27 24.47
C ALA A 76 19.22 3.31 25.61
N SER A 77 18.07 3.55 26.25
CA SER A 77 17.96 4.49 27.38
C SER A 77 18.46 3.94 28.72
N VAL A 78 18.66 2.62 28.83
CA VAL A 78 19.10 1.94 30.06
C VAL A 78 20.61 1.66 30.04
N LEU A 79 21.21 1.60 28.85
CA LEU A 79 22.66 1.55 28.62
C LEU A 79 23.28 2.94 28.75
#